data_AF-A0A0L8HBG0-F1
#
_entry.id   AF-A0A0L8HBG0-F1
#
_cell.length_a   1.000
_cell.length_b   1.000
_cell.length_c   1.000
_cell.angle_alpha   90.00
_cell.angle_beta   90.00
_cell.angle_gamma   90.00
#
_symmetry.space_group_name_H-M   'P 1'
#
loop_
_entity.id
_entity.type
_entity.pdbx_description
1 polymer ?
#
loop_
_entity_poly.entity_id
_entity_poly.type
_entity_poly.pdbx_seq_one_letter_code
_entity_poly.pdbx_strand_id
1 'polypeptide(L)'
;PVFPSLYQHIQNIAKDPIQLSQMEKCILTEALILISNQSQNFDKQSTFIEEVLQPVKEIWLSNSFELAFQSPEKFMSFVGLDQPPVEPSTDDLSGINRSQ
;
A
#
# COMPACT_ATOMS: atom_id res chain seq x y z
N PRO A 1 22.82 -12.86 -2.28
CA PRO A 1 22.60 -13.50 -3.60
C PRO A 1 21.13 -13.80 -3.95
N VAL A 2 20.27 -14.16 -2.99
CA VAL A 2 18.85 -14.56 -3.27
C VAL A 2 17.87 -13.38 -3.30
N PHE A 3 18.31 -12.19 -2.86
CA PHE A 3 17.46 -11.01 -2.72
C PHE A 3 16.70 -10.62 -4.01
N PRO A 4 17.31 -10.59 -5.21
CA PRO A 4 16.56 -10.27 -6.43
C PRO A 4 15.43 -11.26 -6.72
N SER A 5 15.66 -12.56 -6.49
CA SER A 5 14.63 -13.59 -6.70
C SER A 5 13.50 -13.48 -5.68
N LEU A 6 13.81 -13.19 -4.42
CA LEU A 6 12.81 -12.94 -3.38
C LEU A 6 11.98 -11.69 -3.70
N TYR A 7 12.64 -10.60 -4.11
CA TYR A 7 11.98 -9.36 -4.49
C TYR A 7 11.01 -9.58 -5.65
N GLN A 8 11.47 -10.23 -6.72
CA GLN A 8 10.63 -10.54 -7.88
C GLN A 8 9.44 -11.45 -7.50
N HIS A 9 9.65 -12.42 -6.60
CA HIS A 9 8.56 -13.27 -6.13
C HIS A 9 7.51 -12.47 -5.38
N ILE A 10 7.91 -11.62 -4.44
CA ILE A 10 7.02 -10.74 -3.67
C ILE A 10 6.26 -9.79 -4.61
N GLN A 11 6.93 -9.17 -5.58
CA GLN A 11 6.26 -8.33 -6.59
C GLN A 11 5.22 -9.11 -7.39
N ASN A 12 5.48 -10.37 -7.74
CA ASN A 12 4.54 -11.17 -8.52
C ASN A 12 3.28 -11.55 -7.73
N ILE A 13 3.42 -11.92 -6.46
CA ILE A 13 2.26 -12.25 -5.60
C ILE A 13 1.48 -11.00 -5.16
N ALA A 14 2.13 -9.83 -5.15
CA ALA A 14 1.48 -8.56 -4.83
C ALA A 14 0.68 -7.95 -6.00
N LYS A 15 0.84 -8.48 -7.24
CA LYS A 15 0.08 -8.01 -8.42
C LYS A 15 -1.40 -8.33 -8.31
N ASP A 16 -1.75 -9.43 -7.66
CA ASP A 16 -3.14 -9.78 -7.42
C ASP A 16 -3.61 -9.08 -6.12
N PRO A 17 -4.52 -8.10 -6.21
CA PRO A 17 -4.95 -7.31 -5.06
C PRO A 17 -5.66 -8.14 -3.98
N ILE A 18 -6.23 -9.31 -4.33
CA ILE A 18 -6.92 -10.20 -3.39
C ILE A 18 -6.04 -11.33 -2.85
N GLN A 19 -4.84 -11.51 -3.39
CA GLN A 19 -3.93 -12.59 -2.99
C GLN A 19 -3.29 -12.37 -1.63
N LEU A 20 -3.02 -11.11 -1.28
CA LEU A 20 -2.41 -10.72 -0.02
C LEU A 20 -3.30 -9.70 0.71
N SER A 21 -3.51 -9.93 2.00
CA SER A 21 -4.01 -8.90 2.90
C SER A 21 -3.01 -7.74 3.00
N GLN A 22 -3.47 -6.57 3.41
CA GLN A 22 -2.60 -5.41 3.61
C GLN A 22 -1.50 -5.68 4.65
N MET A 23 -1.82 -6.43 5.71
CA MET A 23 -0.84 -6.81 6.73
C MET A 23 0.27 -7.69 6.14
N GLU A 24 -0.06 -8.67 5.29
CA GLU A 24 0.93 -9.51 4.62
C GLU A 24 1.81 -8.69 3.67
N LYS A 25 1.21 -7.75 2.92
CA LYS A 25 1.98 -6.81 2.06
C LYS A 25 2.97 -6.00 2.89
N CYS A 26 2.55 -5.42 4.02
CA CYS A 26 3.41 -4.66 4.92
C CYS A 26 4.56 -5.53 5.45
N ILE A 27 4.27 -6.73 5.95
CA ILE A 27 5.29 -7.65 6.50
C ILE A 27 6.33 -8.01 5.43
N LEU A 28 5.91 -8.29 4.20
CA LEU A 28 6.84 -8.63 3.11
C LEU A 28 7.70 -7.43 2.70
N THR A 29 7.12 -6.23 2.66
CA THR A 29 7.85 -4.97 2.43
C THR A 29 8.86 -4.70 3.54
N GLU A 30 8.49 -4.87 4.81
CA GLU A 30 9.40 -4.75 5.94
C GLU A 30 10.55 -5.74 5.85
N ALA A 31 10.27 -7.01 5.53
CA ALA A 31 11.30 -8.03 5.35
C ALA A 31 12.29 -7.65 4.23
N LEU A 32 11.79 -7.11 3.11
CA LEU A 32 12.62 -6.62 2.02
C LEU A 32 13.54 -5.46 2.45
N ILE A 33 13.02 -4.50 3.21
CA ILE A 33 13.80 -3.39 3.76
C ILE A 33 14.88 -3.91 4.74
N LEU A 34 14.52 -4.83 5.63
CA LEU A 34 15.47 -5.42 6.58
C LEU A 34 16.62 -6.15 5.87
N ILE A 35 16.34 -6.86 4.78
CA ILE A 35 17.38 -7.55 4.00
C ILE A 35 18.21 -6.54 3.20
N SER A 36 17.60 -5.48 2.66
CA SER A 36 18.32 -4.46 1.87
C SER A 36 19.40 -3.74 2.69
N ASN A 37 19.22 -3.62 4.01
CA ASN A 37 20.19 -3.05 4.94
C ASN A 37 21.57 -3.75 4.88
N GLN A 38 21.62 -5.03 4.50
CA GLN A 38 22.87 -5.79 4.36
C GLN A 38 23.79 -5.30 3.24
N SER A 39 23.26 -4.47 2.32
CA SER A 39 24.07 -3.85 1.27
C SER A 39 25.09 -2.83 1.80
N GLN A 40 24.89 -2.33 3.04
CA GLN A 40 25.74 -1.33 3.71
C GLN A 40 26.13 -0.14 2.82
N ASN A 41 25.23 0.25 1.93
CA ASN A 41 25.44 1.31 0.95
C ASN A 41 24.20 2.21 0.95
N PHE A 42 24.39 3.46 1.37
CA PHE A 42 23.31 4.43 1.52
C PHE A 42 22.56 4.66 0.20
N ASP A 43 23.27 4.94 -0.90
CA ASP A 43 22.64 5.26 -2.18
C ASP A 43 21.79 4.08 -2.68
N LYS A 44 22.30 2.85 -2.58
CA LYS A 44 21.55 1.64 -2.97
C LYS A 44 20.30 1.43 -2.11
N GLN A 45 20.39 1.67 -0.81
CA GLN A 45 19.25 1.53 0.10
C GLN A 45 18.22 2.63 -0.14
N SER A 46 18.66 3.87 -0.34
CA SER A 46 17.79 5.00 -0.63
C SER A 46 16.99 4.77 -1.91
N THR A 47 17.66 4.35 -3.00
CA THR A 47 16.99 4.01 -4.26
C THR A 47 16.01 2.86 -4.08
N PHE A 48 16.38 1.83 -3.33
CA PHE A 48 15.50 0.69 -3.08
C PHE A 48 14.27 1.07 -2.26
N ILE A 49 14.42 1.90 -1.23
CA ILE A 49 13.30 2.39 -0.42
C ILE A 49 12.36 3.23 -1.28
N GLU A 50 12.91 4.10 -2.15
CA GLU A 50 12.09 4.87 -3.09
C GLU A 50 11.29 3.96 -4.03
N GLU A 51 11.92 2.94 -4.60
CA GLU A 51 11.25 1.96 -5.47
C GLU A 51 10.12 1.22 -4.74
N VAL A 52 10.37 0.73 -3.53
CA VAL A 52 9.40 -0.05 -2.74
C VAL A 52 8.24 0.80 -2.24
N LEU A 53 8.49 2.06 -1.90
CA LEU A 53 7.45 2.99 -1.43
C LEU A 53 6.74 3.72 -2.56
N GLN A 54 7.17 3.58 -3.81
CA GLN A 54 6.58 4.28 -4.94
C GLN A 54 5.04 4.08 -5.05
N PRO A 55 4.48 2.86 -4.89
CA PRO A 55 3.03 2.67 -4.93
C PRO A 55 2.30 3.39 -3.78
N VAL A 56 2.91 3.43 -2.58
CA VAL A 56 2.37 4.13 -1.42
C VAL A 56 2.38 5.64 -1.67
N LYS A 57 3.48 6.16 -2.24
CA LYS A 57 3.64 7.57 -2.60
C LYS A 57 2.60 8.00 -3.64
N GLU A 58 2.29 7.16 -4.62
CA GLU A 58 1.26 7.42 -5.63
C GLU A 58 -0.14 7.55 -5.02
N ILE A 59 -0.49 6.68 -4.06
CA ILE A 59 -1.77 6.77 -3.35
C ILE A 59 -1.79 8.00 -2.45
N TRP A 60 -0.75 8.20 -1.64
CA TRP A 60 -0.67 9.26 -0.64
C TRP A 60 -0.69 10.66 -1.26
N LEU A 61 -0.05 10.83 -2.42
CA LEU A 61 -0.02 12.08 -3.17
C LEU A 61 -1.13 12.17 -4.22
N SER A 62 -2.06 11.20 -4.26
CA SER A 62 -3.20 11.29 -5.15
C SER A 62 -4.12 12.44 -4.73
N ASN A 63 -4.69 13.14 -5.70
CA ASN A 63 -5.64 14.22 -5.44
C ASN A 63 -6.85 13.73 -4.62
N SER A 64 -7.29 12.49 -4.83
CA SER A 64 -8.37 11.88 -4.04
C SER A 64 -8.02 11.77 -2.56
N PHE A 65 -6.80 11.30 -2.25
CA PHE A 65 -6.34 11.16 -0.88
C PHE A 65 -6.13 12.54 -0.26
N GLU A 66 -5.47 13.47 -0.96
CA GLU A 66 -5.31 14.85 -0.47
C GLU A 66 -6.66 15.51 -0.14
N LEU A 67 -7.65 15.41 -1.05
CA LEU A 67 -8.99 15.95 -0.84
C LEU A 67 -9.68 15.34 0.38
N ALA A 68 -9.52 14.04 0.61
CA ALA A 68 -10.12 13.34 1.74
C ALA A 68 -9.68 13.93 3.08
N PHE A 69 -8.43 14.39 3.20
CA PHE A 69 -7.88 14.92 4.45
C PHE A 69 -8.07 16.44 4.64
N GLN A 70 -8.77 17.14 3.73
CA GLN A 70 -8.98 18.58 3.86
C GLN A 70 -10.05 18.98 4.90
N SER A 71 -10.98 18.09 5.24
CA SER A 71 -11.96 18.32 6.31
C SER A 71 -12.52 17.00 6.84
N PRO A 72 -13.11 16.99 8.06
CA PRO A 72 -13.76 15.80 8.61
C PRO A 72 -14.86 15.24 7.71
N GLU A 73 -15.66 16.11 7.07
CA GLU A 73 -16.76 15.70 6.20
C GLU A 73 -16.23 15.00 4.94
N LYS A 74 -15.16 15.54 4.33
CA LYS A 74 -14.53 14.91 3.16
C LYS A 74 -13.93 13.56 3.50
N PHE A 75 -13.34 13.43 4.69
CA PHE A 75 -12.81 12.15 5.16
C PHE A 75 -13.95 11.15 5.36
N MET A 76 -15.04 11.56 6.02
CA MET A 76 -16.22 10.72 6.22
C MET A 76 -16.79 10.20 4.90
N SER A 77 -16.92 11.06 3.88
CA SER A 77 -17.35 10.63 2.54
C SER A 77 -16.34 9.71 1.86
N PHE A 78 -15.03 9.93 2.05
CA PHE A 78 -13.98 9.09 1.48
C PHE A 78 -14.00 7.66 2.02
N VAL A 79 -14.21 7.50 3.34
CA VAL A 79 -14.30 6.19 3.99
C VAL A 79 -15.72 5.59 4.01
N GLY A 80 -16.72 6.34 3.54
CA GLY A 80 -18.12 5.90 3.42
C GLY A 80 -18.92 5.93 4.73
N LEU A 81 -18.51 6.73 5.72
CA LEU A 81 -19.22 6.86 7.01
C LEU A 81 -20.54 7.62 6.91
N ASP A 82 -20.76 8.34 5.81
CA ASP A 82 -21.99 9.08 5.51
C ASP A 82 -22.97 8.30 4.60
N GLN A 83 -22.63 7.05 4.25
CA GLN A 83 -23.45 6.19 3.39
C GLN A 83 -24.18 5.12 4.20
N PRO A 84 -25.37 4.67 3.75
CA PRO A 84 -26.03 3.51 4.34
C PRO A 84 -25.22 2.22 4.12
N PRO A 85 -25.32 1.23 5.02
CA PRO A 85 -24.69 -0.08 4.81
C PRO A 85 -25.16 -0.74 3.52
N VAL A 86 -24.25 -1.39 2.80
CA VAL A 86 -24.53 -2.10 1.54
C VAL A 86 -24.35 -3.60 1.75
N GLU A 87 -25.31 -4.39 1.25
CA GLU A 87 -25.27 -5.85 1.27
C GLU A 87 -25.45 -6.39 -0.16
N PRO A 88 -24.58 -7.32 -0.64
CA PRO A 88 -23.43 -7.89 0.07
C PRO A 88 -22.28 -6.88 0.24
N SER A 89 -21.43 -7.10 1.26
CA SER A 89 -20.24 -6.27 1.54
C SER A 89 -19.27 -6.07 0.36
N THR A 90 -19.34 -6.91 -0.68
CA THR A 90 -18.55 -6.74 -1.91
C THR A 90 -18.94 -5.52 -2.74
N ASP A 91 -20.13 -4.99 -2.52
CA ASP A 91 -20.67 -3.82 -3.22
C ASP A 91 -20.30 -2.50 -2.50
N ASP A 92 -19.59 -2.59 -1.37
CA ASP A 92 -19.05 -1.46 -0.63
C ASP A 92 -17.80 -0.88 -1.31
N LEU A 93 -18.04 0.09 -2.21
CA LEU A 93 -16.98 0.81 -2.93
C LEU A 93 -16.00 1.54 -2.01
N SER A 94 -16.46 2.01 -0.84
CA SER A 94 -15.62 2.70 0.15
C SER A 94 -14.76 1.73 0.94
N GLY A 95 -15.07 0.43 0.89
CA GLY A 95 -14.29 -0.65 1.46
C GLY A 95 -12.84 -0.66 0.97
N ILE A 96 -12.62 -0.30 -0.29
CA ILE A 96 -11.27 -0.18 -0.87
C ILE A 96 -10.53 1.00 -0.24
N ASN A 97 -11.16 2.17 -0.16
CA ASN A 97 -10.55 3.40 0.39
C ASN A 97 -10.08 3.25 1.84
N ARG A 98 -10.84 2.52 2.67
CA ARG A 98 -10.45 2.23 4.07
C ARG A 98 -9.43 1.11 4.21
N SER A 99 -9.24 0.32 3.16
CA SER A 99 -8.25 -0.75 3.09
C SER A 99 -6.92 -0.31 2.49
N GLN A 100 -6.83 0.93 1.97
CA GLN A 100 -5.59 1.48 1.44
C GLN A 100 -4.56 1.74 2.54
#